data_AF-A8NR20-F1
#
_entry.id   AF-A8NR20-F1
#
_cell.length_a   1.000
_cell.length_b   1.000
_cell.length_c   1.000
_cell.angle_alpha   90.00
_cell.angle_beta   90.00
_cell.angle_gamma   90.00
#
_symmetry.space_group_name_H-M   'P 1'
#
loop_
_entity.id
_entity.type
_entity.pdbx_description
1 polymer ?
#
loop_
_entity_poly.entity_id
_entity_poly.type
_entity_poly.pdbx_seq_one_letter_code
_entity_poly.pdbx_strand_id
1 'polypeptide(L)'
;MATTATIAAAIAAKNRPTIPSGFPTRAPGRASRPTPLVFPDDEYDDDPILREAASRPRRSSTVSADSDSEDSPHSPVLSALDSSAALILVHDENDNANDHFEFSDDETGEDDDIVSPVFEIRRTSIPALPSLSILLYLLSPYLKLGTLNVLGSAEGVPLKHSLPALFGLAIMSAFSRQLWYLLARYLKKADIMEVFCDAFAKARGKERQRRIIRTTVKVCTAIVNALLAIVYLHESANSLLPLLSDSIFARIFIGMLFSVLILYLSTAQSLASKRVLWASWLSILSFLVWYSCVIYAHAKGKLPHEGGWFSTQPSSWQAIFMIAFAFTTTSTLPLYASLKSGTNKLISTAKTPRSRSFRILSLLSTFLATALILPLVIFAAKPNIPASRDIPPSSQAVPKFPKPSSPEGIRIALASLSSATLLLAVPQAILTVPAIPLRLGLGRTGNVPRTLTSLLIIFLATLLSFIRSSFIAHLFTPLNIALVVFTLLSTYFLPAFLHISVHFFKRPLAIVIPRTPLLQTSSSNGNGASPNGDPGPSSVSGLASGALGETQRGMPDELLQRKERALQKKQFKKRIVWDVGAWVQVWLCAAGVVVGFSLLWSS
;
A
#
# COMPACT_ATOMS: atom_id res chain seq x y z
N MET A 1 52.34 19.69 2.98
CA MET A 1 51.79 18.58 3.80
C MET A 1 50.61 17.99 3.02
N ALA A 2 50.79 17.29 1.90
CA ALA A 2 51.50 16.03 1.65
C ALA A 2 50.95 14.86 2.49
N THR A 3 50.46 13.84 1.77
CA THR A 3 50.19 12.43 2.13
C THR A 3 48.98 12.09 3.00
N THR A 4 47.85 11.78 2.33
CA THR A 4 47.06 10.54 2.57
C THR A 4 46.04 10.35 1.43
N ALA A 5 46.53 9.88 0.29
CA ALA A 5 45.71 9.53 -0.89
C ALA A 5 46.27 8.25 -1.54
N THR A 6 46.39 7.14 -0.79
CA THR A 6 46.88 5.87 -1.37
C THR A 6 46.57 4.59 -0.55
N ILE A 7 45.36 4.38 0.00
CA ILE A 7 45.02 3.08 0.67
C ILE A 7 43.63 2.51 0.29
N ALA A 8 42.83 3.17 -0.56
CA ALA A 8 41.50 2.66 -0.94
C ALA A 8 41.43 1.85 -2.26
N ALA A 9 42.53 1.76 -3.01
CA ALA A 9 42.57 1.06 -4.31
C ALA A 9 43.19 -0.36 -4.27
N ALA A 10 43.68 -0.83 -3.12
CA ALA A 10 44.43 -2.09 -3.02
C ALA A 10 43.63 -3.30 -2.46
N ILE A 11 42.34 -3.14 -2.12
CA ILE A 11 41.51 -4.23 -1.55
C ILE A 11 40.43 -4.73 -2.53
N ALA A 12 40.29 -4.11 -3.71
CA ALA A 12 39.31 -4.51 -4.73
C ALA A 12 39.84 -5.50 -5.80
N ALA A 13 41.04 -6.06 -5.63
CA ALA A 13 41.70 -6.90 -6.64
C ALA A 13 41.87 -8.38 -6.26
N LYS A 14 41.21 -8.89 -5.21
CA LYS A 14 41.42 -10.27 -4.74
C LYS A 14 40.11 -11.03 -4.52
N ASN A 15 39.36 -11.25 -5.61
CA ASN A 15 38.42 -12.37 -5.78
C ASN A 15 37.84 -12.36 -7.20
N ARG A 16 38.60 -12.91 -8.16
CA ARG A 16 38.11 -13.25 -9.50
C ARG A 16 38.25 -14.76 -9.68
N PRO A 17 37.16 -15.52 -9.85
CA PRO A 17 37.26 -16.94 -10.13
C PRO A 17 37.82 -17.14 -11.54
N THR A 18 38.93 -17.87 -11.62
CA THR A 18 39.56 -18.38 -12.84
C THR A 18 38.67 -19.42 -13.50
N ILE A 19 38.21 -19.14 -14.72
CA ILE A 19 37.60 -20.12 -15.63
C ILE A 19 38.72 -20.63 -16.55
N PRO A 20 38.89 -21.95 -16.73
CA PRO A 20 39.94 -22.49 -17.59
C PRO A 20 39.58 -22.31 -19.06
N SER A 21 40.54 -21.79 -19.80
CA SER A 21 40.56 -21.70 -21.26
C SER A 21 40.85 -23.07 -21.87
N GLY A 22 39.88 -23.61 -22.61
CA GLY A 22 40.07 -24.77 -23.48
C GLY A 22 39.32 -24.56 -24.79
N PHE A 23 40.03 -24.14 -25.83
CA PHE A 23 39.64 -24.33 -27.23
C PHE A 23 39.84 -25.81 -27.60
N PRO A 24 39.00 -26.40 -28.47
CA PRO A 24 39.39 -26.36 -29.88
C PRO A 24 38.25 -26.33 -30.93
N THR A 25 38.62 -25.78 -32.09
CA THR A 25 38.23 -26.16 -33.47
C THR A 25 36.76 -26.36 -33.88
N ARG A 26 36.25 -25.36 -34.61
CA ARG A 26 35.72 -25.41 -36.00
C ARG A 26 35.00 -26.69 -36.48
N ALA A 27 33.69 -26.58 -36.70
CA ALA A 27 32.97 -27.24 -37.80
C ALA A 27 31.79 -26.33 -38.27
N PRO A 28 31.46 -26.31 -39.58
CA PRO A 28 30.49 -25.37 -40.15
C PRO A 28 29.08 -25.97 -40.30
N GLY A 29 28.08 -25.09 -40.38
CA GLY A 29 26.78 -25.38 -40.99
C GLY A 29 25.64 -25.68 -40.03
N ARG A 30 24.79 -24.67 -39.76
CA ARG A 30 23.38 -24.91 -39.47
C ARG A 30 22.51 -23.75 -39.94
N ALA A 31 21.47 -24.13 -40.67
CA ALA A 31 20.60 -23.32 -41.49
C ALA A 31 19.95 -22.12 -40.77
N SER A 32 20.00 -20.99 -41.47
CA SER A 32 19.15 -19.81 -41.24
C SER A 32 17.68 -20.20 -41.35
N ARG A 33 16.94 -19.97 -40.26
CA ARG A 33 15.48 -20.07 -40.23
C ARG A 33 14.90 -18.90 -41.06
N PRO A 34 14.02 -19.14 -42.05
CA PRO A 34 13.46 -18.06 -42.85
C PRO A 34 12.53 -17.18 -42.02
N THR A 35 12.64 -15.88 -42.26
CA THR A 35 11.77 -14.81 -41.79
C THR A 35 10.33 -15.07 -42.28
N PRO A 36 9.29 -14.96 -41.43
CA PRO A 36 7.92 -15.07 -41.90
C PRO A 36 7.58 -13.90 -42.83
N LEU A 37 7.07 -14.25 -44.01
CA LEU A 37 6.51 -13.34 -45.01
C LEU A 37 5.39 -12.51 -44.39
N VAL A 38 5.50 -11.19 -44.57
CA VAL A 38 4.46 -10.20 -44.29
C VAL A 38 3.50 -10.21 -45.47
N PHE A 39 2.23 -10.55 -45.22
CA PHE A 39 1.16 -10.33 -46.19
C PHE A 39 0.79 -8.83 -46.15
N PRO A 40 0.70 -8.14 -47.29
CA PRO A 40 0.07 -6.84 -47.36
C PRO A 40 -1.43 -7.04 -47.21
N ASP A 41 -2.02 -6.46 -46.15
CA ASP A 41 -3.47 -6.35 -46.02
C ASP A 41 -3.98 -5.41 -47.10
N ASP A 42 -4.98 -5.89 -47.83
CA ASP A 42 -5.61 -5.23 -48.95
C ASP A 42 -6.15 -3.84 -48.58
N GLU A 43 -5.67 -2.89 -49.36
CA GLU A 43 -6.15 -1.53 -49.54
C GLU A 43 -7.53 -1.60 -50.22
N TYR A 44 -8.59 -1.37 -49.45
CA TYR A 44 -9.91 -1.04 -50.00
C TYR A 44 -10.23 0.41 -49.63
N ASP A 45 -9.90 1.30 -50.56
CA ASP A 45 -10.68 2.50 -50.82
C ASP A 45 -12.05 2.07 -51.36
N ASP A 46 -13.14 2.59 -50.80
CA ASP A 46 -14.33 2.94 -51.59
C ASP A 46 -15.29 3.83 -50.79
N ASP A 47 -15.83 4.80 -51.54
CA ASP A 47 -16.50 6.03 -51.17
C ASP A 47 -17.84 5.93 -50.40
N PRO A 48 -18.35 7.06 -49.86
CA PRO A 48 -19.60 7.14 -49.12
C PRO A 48 -20.74 7.79 -49.93
N ILE A 49 -21.70 7.03 -50.49
CA ILE A 49 -22.94 7.64 -51.03
C ILE A 49 -24.20 6.75 -50.81
N LEU A 50 -25.16 7.33 -50.08
CA LEU A 50 -26.63 7.24 -50.13
C LEU A 50 -27.34 6.05 -50.81
N ARG A 51 -28.21 5.37 -50.03
CA ARG A 51 -29.59 4.90 -50.37
C ARG A 51 -30.13 4.11 -49.17
N GLU A 52 -31.08 4.60 -48.40
CA GLU A 52 -32.52 4.75 -48.67
C GLU A 52 -33.25 3.44 -49.02
N ALA A 53 -34.15 3.07 -48.11
CA ALA A 53 -35.38 2.28 -48.25
C ALA A 53 -35.33 0.86 -48.84
N ALA A 54 -35.66 -0.14 -48.02
CA ALA A 54 -36.73 -1.10 -48.32
C ALA A 54 -37.00 -2.06 -47.15
N SER A 55 -38.23 -1.97 -46.60
CA SER A 55 -39.14 -3.05 -46.20
C SER A 55 -38.58 -4.43 -45.75
N ARG A 56 -38.91 -4.81 -44.49
CA ARG A 56 -39.74 -5.97 -44.02
C ARG A 56 -39.63 -7.34 -44.76
N PRO A 57 -40.10 -8.48 -44.20
CA PRO A 57 -40.25 -8.92 -42.79
C PRO A 57 -39.95 -10.44 -42.55
N ARG A 58 -40.17 -10.90 -41.30
CA ARG A 58 -40.83 -12.17 -40.87
C ARG A 58 -40.15 -13.55 -41.04
N ARG A 59 -40.23 -14.30 -39.92
CA ARG A 59 -40.49 -15.76 -39.75
C ARG A 59 -39.41 -16.72 -40.28
N SER A 60 -39.26 -17.97 -39.83
CA SER A 60 -39.59 -18.75 -38.63
C SER A 60 -38.98 -20.14 -38.90
N SER A 61 -38.51 -20.83 -37.85
CA SER A 61 -38.51 -22.29 -37.64
C SER A 61 -38.49 -23.25 -38.84
N THR A 62 -37.59 -24.24 -38.84
CA THR A 62 -37.81 -25.69 -39.16
C THR A 62 -36.44 -26.40 -39.21
N VAL A 63 -36.15 -27.43 -38.39
CA VAL A 63 -36.48 -28.87 -38.46
C VAL A 63 -35.26 -29.71 -38.87
N SER A 64 -35.16 -30.84 -38.19
CA SER A 64 -34.26 -31.99 -38.18
C SER A 64 -33.98 -32.72 -39.50
N ALA A 65 -32.83 -33.42 -39.55
CA ALA A 65 -32.62 -34.75 -40.16
C ALA A 65 -31.22 -35.23 -39.71
N ASP A 66 -31.11 -36.30 -38.92
CA ASP A 66 -30.97 -37.71 -39.33
C ASP A 66 -29.81 -37.98 -40.30
N SER A 67 -28.81 -38.72 -39.80
CA SER A 67 -27.97 -39.61 -40.59
C SER A 67 -27.43 -40.72 -39.70
N ASP A 68 -28.06 -41.88 -39.83
CA ASP A 68 -27.53 -43.19 -39.46
C ASP A 68 -26.22 -43.48 -40.20
N SER A 69 -25.26 -44.07 -39.50
CA SER A 69 -24.38 -45.10 -40.08
C SER A 69 -23.82 -45.96 -38.95
N GLU A 70 -24.26 -47.22 -38.94
CA GLU A 70 -23.76 -48.29 -38.10
C GLU A 70 -22.41 -48.82 -38.59
N ASP A 71 -21.77 -49.55 -37.68
CA ASP A 71 -20.85 -50.67 -37.91
C ASP A 71 -19.35 -50.40 -38.09
N SER A 72 -18.63 -50.44 -36.96
CA SER A 72 -17.41 -51.24 -36.85
C SER A 72 -17.09 -51.61 -35.39
N PRO A 73 -16.92 -52.91 -35.08
CA PRO A 73 -16.68 -53.41 -33.74
C PRO A 73 -15.19 -53.54 -33.39
N HIS A 74 -14.91 -53.63 -32.10
CA HIS A 74 -13.65 -54.03 -31.46
C HIS A 74 -12.54 -52.97 -31.28
N SER A 75 -12.60 -52.28 -30.13
CA SER A 75 -11.45 -52.20 -29.21
C SER A 75 -11.92 -51.81 -27.80
N PRO A 76 -11.24 -52.28 -26.74
CA PRO A 76 -11.85 -52.49 -25.44
C PRO A 76 -12.03 -51.21 -24.64
N VAL A 77 -13.23 -51.09 -24.08
CA VAL A 77 -13.64 -50.20 -23.00
C VAL A 77 -12.77 -50.48 -21.78
N LEU A 78 -11.75 -49.65 -21.53
CA LEU A 78 -11.18 -49.48 -20.20
C LEU A 78 -12.13 -48.58 -19.40
N SER A 79 -13.15 -49.24 -18.88
CA SER A 79 -13.98 -48.74 -17.79
C SER A 79 -13.11 -48.57 -16.54
N ALA A 80 -13.34 -47.46 -15.83
CA ALA A 80 -13.19 -47.35 -14.39
C ALA A 80 -11.78 -47.67 -13.80
N LEU A 81 -10.84 -46.76 -13.99
CA LEU A 81 -9.95 -46.37 -12.89
C LEU A 81 -10.13 -44.88 -12.63
N ASP A 82 -11.31 -44.59 -12.08
CA ASP A 82 -11.63 -43.39 -11.31
C ASP A 82 -10.74 -43.39 -10.05
N SER A 83 -9.45 -43.10 -10.22
CA SER A 83 -8.51 -42.81 -9.13
C SER A 83 -8.69 -41.36 -8.69
N SER A 84 -9.88 -41.09 -8.14
CA SER A 84 -10.20 -39.88 -7.36
C SER A 84 -9.95 -40.10 -5.86
N ALA A 85 -9.20 -41.14 -5.48
CA ALA A 85 -8.56 -41.23 -4.18
C ALA A 85 -7.26 -40.42 -4.20
N ALA A 86 -7.39 -39.09 -4.17
CA ALA A 86 -6.32 -38.27 -3.60
C ALA A 86 -6.13 -38.79 -2.16
N LEU A 87 -5.04 -39.53 -1.96
CA LEU A 87 -4.64 -40.11 -0.69
C LEU A 87 -4.45 -38.95 0.30
N ILE A 88 -5.54 -38.62 1.02
CA ILE A 88 -5.50 -37.73 2.17
C ILE A 88 -4.72 -38.53 3.20
N LEU A 89 -3.43 -38.24 3.30
CA LEU A 89 -2.59 -38.74 4.37
C LEU A 89 -3.12 -38.09 5.65
N VAL A 90 -4.12 -38.73 6.26
CA VAL A 90 -4.56 -38.43 7.62
C VAL A 90 -3.35 -38.80 8.47
N HIS A 91 -2.59 -37.79 8.89
CA HIS A 91 -1.67 -37.97 10.00
C HIS A 91 -2.53 -38.26 11.22
N ASP A 92 -2.53 -39.51 11.66
CA ASP A 92 -3.01 -39.86 12.99
C ASP A 92 -2.06 -39.17 13.99
N GLU A 93 -2.39 -37.93 14.36
CA GLU A 93 -1.80 -37.23 15.49
C GLU A 93 -2.32 -37.88 16.78
N ASN A 94 -1.94 -39.14 17.01
CA ASN A 94 -2.05 -39.74 18.33
C ASN A 94 -0.72 -39.55 19.03
N ASP A 95 -0.79 -39.10 20.29
CA ASP A 95 0.26 -39.14 21.31
C ASP A 95 1.08 -37.86 21.56
N ASN A 96 0.43 -36.70 21.70
CA ASN A 96 0.93 -35.63 22.58
C ASN A 96 -0.21 -35.04 23.44
N ALA A 97 -0.77 -35.89 24.31
CA ALA A 97 -1.85 -35.56 25.24
C ALA A 97 -1.46 -34.62 26.41
N ASN A 98 -0.34 -33.89 26.30
CA ASN A 98 0.16 -32.97 27.33
C ASN A 98 0.29 -31.51 26.88
N ASP A 99 -0.18 -31.16 25.68
CA ASP A 99 -0.25 -29.76 25.30
C ASP A 99 -1.42 -29.08 26.02
N HIS A 100 -1.02 -28.36 27.07
CA HIS A 100 -1.76 -27.33 27.79
C HIS A 100 -2.86 -26.70 26.90
N PHE A 101 -4.08 -26.61 27.44
CA PHE A 101 -5.18 -25.78 26.95
C PHE A 101 -4.78 -24.29 26.96
N GLU A 102 -3.83 -23.91 26.13
CA GLU A 102 -3.64 -22.53 25.74
C GLU A 102 -4.77 -22.25 24.75
N PHE A 103 -5.74 -21.46 25.20
CA PHE A 103 -6.66 -20.75 24.32
C PHE A 103 -5.82 -19.81 23.44
N SER A 104 -5.07 -20.39 22.49
CA SER A 104 -4.59 -19.72 21.31
C SER A 104 -5.83 -19.10 20.71
N ASP A 105 -5.81 -17.78 20.65
CA ASP A 105 -6.82 -16.96 20.01
C ASP A 105 -6.76 -17.26 18.49
N ASP A 106 -7.21 -18.46 18.11
CA ASP A 106 -7.41 -19.00 16.76
C ASP A 106 -8.63 -18.30 16.13
N GLU A 107 -8.66 -16.98 16.28
CA GLU A 107 -9.73 -16.08 15.91
C GLU A 107 -9.69 -15.67 14.43
N THR A 108 -8.96 -16.44 13.63
CA THR A 108 -8.90 -16.29 12.19
C THR A 108 -8.96 -17.69 11.60
N GLY A 109 -10.14 -18.11 11.12
CA GLY A 109 -10.28 -19.21 10.16
C GLY A 109 -9.51 -18.88 8.89
N GLU A 110 -8.19 -19.00 8.96
CA GLU A 110 -7.18 -18.67 7.95
C GLU A 110 -6.76 -19.91 7.15
N ASP A 111 -7.25 -21.10 7.51
CA ASP A 111 -6.86 -22.37 6.89
C ASP A 111 -7.45 -22.60 5.48
N ASP A 112 -8.54 -21.92 5.09
CA ASP A 112 -9.12 -22.08 3.74
C ASP A 112 -8.40 -21.24 2.65
N ASP A 113 -7.43 -20.41 3.01
CA ASP A 113 -6.67 -19.55 2.07
C ASP A 113 -5.34 -20.18 1.59
N ILE A 114 -5.02 -21.42 2.01
CA ILE A 114 -3.68 -22.02 1.89
C ILE A 114 -3.21 -22.24 0.44
N VAL A 115 -4.10 -22.41 -0.54
CA VAL A 115 -3.69 -22.89 -1.88
C VAL A 115 -3.59 -21.80 -2.97
N SER A 116 -4.14 -20.60 -2.80
CA SER A 116 -4.39 -19.71 -3.96
C SER A 116 -3.69 -18.32 -4.03
N PRO A 117 -3.23 -17.66 -2.94
CA PRO A 117 -2.69 -16.29 -3.06
C PRO A 117 -1.18 -16.20 -3.30
N VAL A 118 -0.42 -17.30 -3.24
CA VAL A 118 1.06 -17.26 -3.31
C VAL A 118 1.57 -17.13 -4.75
N PHE A 119 0.90 -17.76 -5.72
CA PHE A 119 1.39 -17.82 -7.10
C PHE A 119 1.28 -16.50 -7.88
N GLU A 120 0.23 -15.70 -7.66
CA GLU A 120 0.09 -14.40 -8.35
C GLU A 120 1.06 -13.34 -7.83
N ILE A 121 1.40 -13.36 -6.54
CA ILE A 121 2.29 -12.36 -5.92
C ILE A 121 3.73 -12.52 -6.40
N ARG A 122 4.14 -13.74 -6.80
CA ARG A 122 5.47 -14.00 -7.42
C ARG A 122 5.70 -13.23 -8.72
N ARG A 123 4.66 -12.73 -9.38
CA ARG A 123 4.81 -11.91 -10.61
C ARG A 123 5.23 -10.47 -10.33
N THR A 124 5.13 -10.01 -9.09
CA THR A 124 5.59 -8.67 -8.73
C THR A 124 7.10 -8.69 -8.56
N SER A 125 7.84 -7.86 -9.29
CA SER A 125 9.31 -7.75 -9.25
C SER A 125 9.84 -7.10 -7.96
N ILE A 126 9.05 -7.14 -6.88
CA ILE A 126 9.35 -6.47 -5.61
C ILE A 126 10.32 -7.36 -4.82
N PRO A 127 11.53 -6.89 -4.53
CA PRO A 127 12.49 -7.66 -3.75
C PRO A 127 11.99 -7.80 -2.32
N ALA A 128 12.33 -8.94 -1.73
CA ALA A 128 12.08 -9.22 -0.32
C ALA A 128 12.86 -8.27 0.59
N LEU A 129 12.18 -7.69 1.58
CA LEU A 129 12.79 -6.85 2.61
C LEU A 129 12.70 -7.55 3.98
N PRO A 130 13.68 -7.36 4.87
CA PRO A 130 13.58 -7.83 6.24
C PRO A 130 12.56 -6.99 7.02
N SER A 131 11.94 -7.59 8.04
CA SER A 131 10.88 -6.96 8.85
C SER A 131 11.32 -5.62 9.48
N LEU A 132 12.58 -5.51 9.90
CA LEU A 132 13.15 -4.29 10.44
C LEU A 132 13.18 -3.15 9.41
N SER A 133 13.58 -3.44 8.16
CA SER A 133 13.55 -2.44 7.08
C SER A 133 12.12 -2.03 6.74
N ILE A 134 11.16 -2.94 6.85
CA ILE A 134 9.74 -2.62 6.64
C ILE A 134 9.22 -1.73 7.77
N LEU A 135 9.54 -2.03 9.04
CA LEU A 135 9.22 -1.16 10.17
C LEU A 135 9.79 0.25 9.95
N LEU A 136 11.05 0.32 9.51
CA LEU A 136 11.72 1.58 9.20
C LEU A 136 11.00 2.36 8.08
N TYR A 137 10.62 1.71 6.98
CA TYR A 137 9.88 2.35 5.90
C TYR A 137 8.44 2.73 6.29
N LEU A 138 7.83 2.04 7.24
CA LEU A 138 6.52 2.39 7.81
C LEU A 138 6.62 3.56 8.79
N LEU A 139 7.70 3.65 9.57
CA LEU A 139 7.94 4.71 10.55
C LEU A 139 8.44 6.00 9.89
N SER A 140 9.33 5.88 8.89
CA SER A 140 10.03 7.01 8.27
C SER A 140 9.10 8.12 7.78
N PRO A 141 7.98 7.87 7.07
CA PRO A 141 7.05 8.93 6.67
C PRO A 141 6.50 9.76 7.84
N TYR A 142 6.34 9.15 9.02
CA TYR A 142 5.81 9.81 10.20
C TYR A 142 6.78 10.77 10.89
N LEU A 143 8.08 10.70 10.59
CA LEU A 143 9.13 11.48 11.28
C LEU A 143 9.73 12.59 10.40
N LYS A 144 9.03 12.96 9.32
CA LYS A 144 9.52 13.92 8.32
C LYS A 144 8.79 15.26 8.43
N LEU A 145 8.51 15.87 7.28
CA LEU A 145 7.95 17.21 7.12
C LEU A 145 6.77 17.53 8.02
N GLY A 146 5.80 16.61 8.14
CA GLY A 146 4.64 16.83 9.02
C GLY A 146 5.07 17.07 10.46
N THR A 147 5.87 16.16 11.01
CA THR A 147 6.33 16.22 12.41
C THR A 147 7.29 17.37 12.68
N LEU A 148 8.20 17.67 11.75
CA LEU A 148 9.10 18.83 11.88
C LEU A 148 8.31 20.15 11.96
N ASN A 149 7.16 20.23 11.27
CA ASN A 149 6.32 21.41 11.23
C ASN A 149 5.19 21.43 12.28
N VAL A 150 5.02 20.36 13.08
CA VAL A 150 4.02 20.33 14.17
C VAL A 150 4.30 21.45 15.17
N LEU A 151 5.57 21.68 15.53
CA LEU A 151 5.94 22.63 16.58
C LEU A 151 5.58 24.08 16.21
N GLY A 152 5.83 24.48 14.96
CA GLY A 152 5.46 25.82 14.48
C GLY A 152 3.96 25.97 14.20
N SER A 153 3.29 24.91 13.76
CA SER A 153 1.87 24.98 13.36
C SER A 153 0.90 24.77 14.51
N ALA A 154 1.30 24.05 15.57
CA ALA A 154 0.49 23.85 16.77
C ALA A 154 0.69 24.96 17.81
N GLU A 155 1.50 25.98 17.50
CA GLU A 155 1.72 27.06 18.44
C GLU A 155 0.42 27.77 18.78
N GLY A 156 0.11 27.83 20.07
CA GLY A 156 -1.03 28.57 20.56
C GLY A 156 -2.34 27.79 20.60
N VAL A 157 -2.35 26.55 20.12
CA VAL A 157 -3.52 25.67 20.17
C VAL A 157 -3.68 25.12 21.60
N PRO A 158 -4.90 25.18 22.18
CA PRO A 158 -5.15 24.57 23.48
C PRO A 158 -4.88 23.06 23.47
N LEU A 159 -4.23 22.55 24.52
CA LEU A 159 -3.89 21.13 24.66
C LEU A 159 -5.13 20.22 24.49
N LYS A 160 -6.29 20.68 24.95
CA LYS A 160 -7.59 19.97 24.86
C LYS A 160 -8.02 19.59 23.45
N HIS A 161 -7.55 20.31 22.41
CA HIS A 161 -7.88 19.97 21.02
C HIS A 161 -6.77 19.16 20.35
N SER A 162 -5.51 19.53 20.62
CA SER A 162 -4.35 18.92 19.96
C SER A 162 -4.14 17.45 20.35
N LEU A 163 -4.37 17.10 21.63
CA LEU A 163 -4.15 15.74 22.14
C LEU A 163 -5.20 14.75 21.59
N PRO A 164 -6.52 15.03 21.64
CA PRO A 164 -7.51 14.18 20.98
C PRO A 164 -7.29 14.08 19.46
N ALA A 165 -6.89 15.17 18.80
CA ALA A 165 -6.56 15.14 17.39
C ALA A 165 -5.38 14.19 17.10
N LEU A 166 -4.31 14.24 17.90
CA LEU A 166 -3.16 13.34 17.78
C LEU A 166 -3.58 11.87 17.86
N PHE A 167 -4.32 11.48 18.90
CA PHE A 167 -4.73 10.09 19.07
C PHE A 167 -5.77 9.65 18.04
N GLY A 168 -6.75 10.51 17.73
CA GLY A 168 -7.76 10.23 16.72
C GLY A 168 -7.14 10.00 15.33
N LEU A 169 -6.21 10.87 14.92
CA LEU A 169 -5.52 10.77 13.64
C LEU A 169 -4.55 9.59 13.58
N ALA A 170 -3.89 9.25 14.69
CA ALA A 170 -3.08 8.04 14.81
C ALA A 170 -3.93 6.77 14.61
N ILE A 171 -5.10 6.70 15.26
CA ILE A 171 -6.06 5.59 15.11
C ILE A 171 -6.57 5.52 13.67
N MET A 172 -6.96 6.65 13.07
CA MET A 172 -7.40 6.71 11.67
C MET A 172 -6.31 6.27 10.69
N SER A 173 -5.05 6.61 10.96
CA SER A 173 -3.91 6.20 10.13
C SER A 173 -3.68 4.69 10.23
N ALA A 174 -3.68 4.13 11.46
CA ALA A 174 -3.59 2.70 11.69
C ALA A 174 -4.75 1.93 11.03
N PHE A 175 -5.97 2.45 11.15
CA PHE A 175 -7.16 1.88 10.54
C PHE A 175 -7.11 1.92 9.01
N SER A 176 -6.67 3.04 8.40
CA SER A 176 -6.43 3.14 6.96
C SER A 176 -5.43 2.11 6.44
N ARG A 177 -4.31 1.92 7.15
CA ARG A 177 -3.32 0.88 6.79
C ARG A 177 -3.92 -0.52 6.85
N GLN A 178 -4.76 -0.76 7.85
CA GLN A 178 -5.45 -2.02 8.01
C GLN A 178 -6.48 -2.26 6.90
N LEU A 179 -7.19 -1.22 6.44
CA LEU A 179 -8.06 -1.28 5.26
C LEU A 179 -7.27 -1.62 3.99
N TRP A 180 -6.10 -1.01 3.78
CA TRP A 180 -5.21 -1.37 2.67
C TRP A 180 -4.78 -2.84 2.72
N TYR A 181 -4.36 -3.31 3.89
CA TYR A 181 -3.98 -4.72 4.10
C TYR A 181 -5.15 -5.67 3.79
N LEU A 182 -6.34 -5.33 4.28
CA LEU A 182 -7.56 -6.11 4.11
C LEU A 182 -8.03 -6.12 2.64
N LEU A 183 -7.94 -4.99 1.93
CA LEU A 183 -8.14 -4.89 0.49
C LEU A 183 -7.16 -5.78 -0.30
N ALA A 184 -5.87 -5.74 0.05
CA ALA A 184 -4.85 -6.56 -0.59
C ALA A 184 -5.13 -8.05 -0.42
N ARG A 185 -5.59 -8.44 0.77
CA ARG A 185 -5.99 -9.82 1.08
C ARG A 185 -7.23 -10.23 0.30
N TYR A 186 -8.30 -9.42 0.33
CA TYR A 186 -9.57 -9.75 -0.32
C TYR A 186 -9.48 -9.82 -1.85
N LEU A 187 -8.69 -8.93 -2.46
CA LEU A 187 -8.50 -8.92 -3.90
C LEU A 187 -7.36 -9.84 -4.34
N LYS A 188 -6.55 -10.35 -3.40
CA LYS A 188 -5.31 -11.10 -3.68
C LYS A 188 -4.33 -10.33 -4.59
N LYS A 189 -4.42 -9.00 -4.63
CA LYS A 189 -3.55 -8.10 -5.40
C LYS A 189 -2.73 -7.23 -4.46
N ALA A 190 -1.43 -7.15 -4.72
CA ALA A 190 -0.50 -6.37 -3.91
C ALA A 190 -0.13 -5.01 -4.55
N ASP A 191 -0.56 -4.76 -5.78
CA ASP A 191 -0.38 -3.49 -6.49
C ASP A 191 -1.67 -2.65 -6.39
N ILE A 192 -1.52 -1.38 -6.03
CA ILE A 192 -2.62 -0.43 -5.92
C ILE A 192 -3.37 -0.31 -7.25
N MET A 193 -2.65 -0.35 -8.37
CA MET A 193 -3.24 -0.25 -9.70
C MET A 193 -4.24 -1.38 -9.97
N GLU A 194 -3.87 -2.61 -9.62
CA GLU A 194 -4.71 -3.79 -9.82
C GLU A 194 -5.90 -3.77 -8.85
N VAL A 195 -5.73 -3.26 -7.64
CA VAL A 195 -6.83 -3.02 -6.69
C VAL A 195 -7.89 -2.08 -7.30
N PHE A 196 -7.47 -0.98 -7.92
CA PHE A 196 -8.38 -0.05 -8.62
C PHE A 196 -9.01 -0.66 -9.88
N CYS A 197 -8.23 -1.37 -10.70
CA CYS A 197 -8.75 -2.04 -11.90
C CYS A 197 -9.79 -3.08 -11.53
N ASP A 198 -9.54 -3.86 -10.49
CA ASP A 198 -10.54 -4.77 -9.98
C ASP A 198 -11.74 -3.97 -9.48
N ALA A 199 -11.54 -2.93 -8.65
CA ALA A 199 -12.61 -2.10 -8.08
C ALA A 199 -13.61 -1.58 -9.13
N PHE A 200 -13.11 -0.99 -10.22
CA PHE A 200 -13.94 -0.26 -11.19
C PHE A 200 -14.11 -0.93 -12.56
N ALA A 201 -13.26 -1.91 -12.91
CA ALA A 201 -13.22 -2.54 -14.24
C ALA A 201 -13.15 -4.08 -14.17
N LYS A 202 -13.94 -4.70 -13.28
CA LYS A 202 -13.99 -6.17 -13.11
C LYS A 202 -14.44 -6.94 -14.37
N ALA A 203 -15.30 -6.37 -15.21
CA ALA A 203 -15.90 -7.09 -16.33
C ALA A 203 -14.89 -7.46 -17.45
N ARG A 204 -15.02 -8.68 -17.98
CA ARG A 204 -14.29 -9.16 -19.17
C ARG A 204 -14.63 -8.24 -20.35
N GLY A 205 -13.61 -7.81 -21.11
CA GLY A 205 -13.78 -6.88 -22.25
C GLY A 205 -13.48 -5.40 -21.97
N LYS A 206 -13.28 -4.99 -20.70
CA LYS A 206 -12.98 -3.59 -20.33
C LYS A 206 -11.49 -3.26 -20.29
N GLU A 207 -10.68 -3.83 -21.17
CA GLU A 207 -9.20 -3.64 -21.12
C GLU A 207 -8.79 -2.18 -21.37
N ARG A 208 -9.52 -1.45 -22.23
CA ARG A 208 -9.29 0.00 -22.41
C ARG A 208 -9.49 0.77 -21.12
N GLN A 209 -10.56 0.49 -20.37
CA GLN A 209 -10.83 1.13 -19.08
C GLN A 209 -9.77 0.76 -18.05
N ARG A 210 -9.35 -0.51 -17.97
CA ARG A 210 -8.24 -0.95 -17.11
C ARG A 210 -6.96 -0.17 -17.41
N ARG A 211 -6.60 -0.03 -18.69
CA ARG A 211 -5.43 0.75 -19.11
C ARG A 211 -5.52 2.23 -18.69
N ILE A 212 -6.68 2.86 -18.85
CA ILE A 212 -6.90 4.24 -18.38
C ILE A 212 -6.72 4.32 -16.87
N ILE A 213 -7.39 3.45 -16.10
CA ILE A 213 -7.29 3.42 -14.63
C ILE A 213 -5.85 3.24 -14.16
N ARG A 214 -5.11 2.24 -14.72
CA ARG A 214 -3.69 2.04 -14.39
C ARG A 214 -2.86 3.29 -14.66
N THR A 215 -3.11 3.97 -15.78
CA THR A 215 -2.37 5.18 -16.17
C THR A 215 -2.70 6.34 -15.23
N THR A 216 -3.98 6.56 -14.92
CA THR A 216 -4.42 7.59 -13.96
C THR A 216 -3.82 7.37 -12.58
N VAL A 217 -3.92 6.15 -12.02
CA VAL A 217 -3.35 5.84 -10.70
C VAL A 217 -1.83 6.06 -10.70
N LYS A 218 -1.11 5.60 -11.74
CA LYS A 218 0.33 5.85 -11.88
C LYS A 218 0.67 7.34 -11.91
N VAL A 219 -0.04 8.12 -12.72
CA VAL A 219 0.19 9.57 -12.85
C VAL A 219 -0.10 10.27 -11.54
N CYS A 220 -1.22 9.97 -10.86
CA CYS A 220 -1.53 10.55 -9.56
C CYS A 220 -0.45 10.20 -8.51
N THR A 221 -0.04 8.94 -8.41
CA THR A 221 1.03 8.53 -7.49
C THR A 221 2.37 9.19 -7.84
N ALA A 222 2.69 9.33 -9.13
CA ALA A 222 3.90 10.03 -9.58
C ALA A 222 3.88 11.51 -9.21
N ILE A 223 2.74 12.19 -9.41
CA ILE A 223 2.57 13.61 -9.05
C ILE A 223 2.73 13.79 -7.55
N VAL A 224 2.03 13.01 -6.71
CA VAL A 224 2.13 13.15 -5.25
C VAL A 224 3.55 12.93 -4.75
N ASN A 225 4.25 11.91 -5.25
CA ASN A 225 5.62 11.62 -4.85
C ASN A 225 6.63 12.66 -5.39
N ALA A 226 6.42 13.19 -6.59
CA ALA A 226 7.22 14.27 -7.14
C ALA A 226 7.03 15.56 -6.33
N LEU A 227 5.78 15.93 -6.01
CA LEU A 227 5.47 17.06 -5.14
C LEU A 227 6.12 16.90 -3.76
N LEU A 228 6.02 15.71 -3.16
CA LEU A 228 6.67 15.43 -1.88
C LEU A 228 8.19 15.61 -1.95
N ALA A 229 8.84 15.12 -3.02
CA ALA A 229 10.27 15.28 -3.24
C ALA A 229 10.68 16.75 -3.45
N ILE A 230 9.92 17.51 -4.24
CA ILE A 230 10.14 18.94 -4.48
C ILE A 230 10.05 19.72 -3.17
N VAL A 231 8.99 19.49 -2.40
CA VAL A 231 8.75 20.18 -1.15
C VAL A 231 9.79 19.80 -0.09
N TYR A 232 10.18 18.53 0.01
CA TYR A 232 11.25 18.10 0.93
C TYR A 232 12.58 18.76 0.59
N LEU A 233 12.94 18.84 -0.69
CA LEU A 233 14.18 19.50 -1.12
C LEU A 233 14.11 21.00 -0.84
N HIS A 234 13.00 21.65 -1.18
CA HIS A 234 12.79 23.07 -0.94
C HIS A 234 12.91 23.41 0.55
N GLU A 235 12.20 22.67 1.40
CA GLU A 235 12.21 22.90 2.84
C GLU A 235 13.59 22.61 3.46
N SER A 236 14.29 21.59 2.95
CA SER A 236 15.67 21.31 3.39
C SER A 236 16.63 22.46 3.06
N ALA A 237 16.49 23.08 1.89
CA ALA A 237 17.31 24.23 1.50
C ALA A 237 16.94 25.47 2.31
N ASN A 238 15.64 25.73 2.49
CA ASN A 238 15.15 26.87 3.26
C ASN A 238 15.53 26.81 4.74
N SER A 239 15.61 25.62 5.33
CA SER A 239 16.07 25.45 6.72
C SER A 239 17.53 25.88 6.88
N LEU A 240 18.40 25.54 5.93
CA LEU A 240 19.84 25.80 6.02
C LEU A 240 20.21 27.23 5.61
N LEU A 241 19.43 27.82 4.71
CA LEU A 241 19.77 29.08 4.04
C LEU A 241 19.92 30.30 4.97
N PRO A 242 19.10 30.48 6.04
CA PRO A 242 19.29 31.56 7.01
C PRO A 242 20.62 31.48 7.79
N LEU A 243 21.27 30.31 7.79
CA LEU A 243 22.58 30.12 8.45
C LEU A 243 23.75 30.51 7.55
N LEU A 244 23.53 30.64 6.24
CA LEU A 244 24.56 31.05 5.30
C LEU A 244 24.42 32.53 4.95
N SER A 245 25.53 33.11 4.46
CA SER A 245 25.52 34.45 3.86
C SER A 245 24.40 34.54 2.81
N ASP A 246 23.73 35.68 2.70
CA ASP A 246 22.65 35.89 1.73
C ASP A 246 23.14 36.00 0.26
N SER A 247 24.32 35.45 -0.03
CA SER A 247 24.88 35.42 -1.37
C SER A 247 24.13 34.42 -2.24
N ILE A 248 23.82 34.84 -3.48
CA ILE A 248 23.24 33.98 -4.51
C ILE A 248 24.16 32.77 -4.78
N PHE A 249 25.49 32.96 -4.68
CA PHE A 249 26.47 31.90 -4.84
C PHE A 249 26.34 30.80 -3.78
N ALA A 250 26.17 31.14 -2.49
CA ALA A 250 25.98 30.15 -1.45
C ALA A 250 24.71 29.30 -1.68
N ARG A 251 23.63 29.94 -2.16
CA ARG A 251 22.38 29.27 -2.54
C ARG A 251 22.60 28.26 -3.66
N ILE A 252 23.21 28.70 -4.77
CA ILE A 252 23.50 27.85 -5.93
C ILE A 252 24.41 26.69 -5.50
N PHE A 253 25.43 26.96 -4.69
CA PHE A 253 26.36 25.95 -4.22
C PHE A 253 25.69 24.86 -3.37
N ILE A 254 24.90 25.25 -2.36
CA ILE A 254 24.12 24.29 -1.55
C ILE A 254 23.17 23.49 -2.44
N GLY A 255 22.52 24.16 -3.38
CA GLY A 255 21.61 23.51 -4.30
C GLY A 255 22.26 22.44 -5.13
N MET A 256 23.38 22.76 -5.78
CA MET A 256 24.14 21.78 -6.52
C MET A 256 24.62 20.64 -5.63
N LEU A 257 25.08 20.92 -4.40
CA LEU A 257 25.50 19.91 -3.45
C LEU A 257 24.36 18.95 -3.09
N PHE A 258 23.18 19.49 -2.78
CA PHE A 258 22.00 18.70 -2.45
C PHE A 258 21.53 17.86 -3.64
N SER A 259 21.49 18.44 -4.84
CA SER A 259 21.06 17.73 -6.05
C SER A 259 22.03 16.62 -6.44
N VAL A 260 23.34 16.82 -6.30
CA VAL A 260 24.36 15.78 -6.52
C VAL A 260 24.21 14.65 -5.50
N LEU A 261 24.00 14.97 -4.22
CA LEU A 261 23.79 13.98 -3.18
C LEU A 261 22.51 13.17 -3.42
N ILE A 262 21.39 13.84 -3.71
CA ILE A 262 20.12 13.18 -4.03
C ILE A 262 20.28 12.31 -5.27
N LEU A 263 20.91 12.82 -6.33
CA LEU A 263 21.15 12.05 -7.54
C LEU A 263 21.94 10.77 -7.23
N TYR A 264 23.02 10.87 -6.47
CA TYR A 264 23.80 9.71 -6.03
C TYR A 264 22.94 8.68 -5.29
N LEU A 265 22.11 9.11 -4.35
CA LEU A 265 21.23 8.23 -3.57
C LEU A 265 20.07 7.65 -4.41
N SER A 266 19.54 8.43 -5.37
CA SER A 266 18.42 8.06 -6.25
C SER A 266 18.81 7.17 -7.42
N THR A 267 20.11 6.99 -7.72
CA THR A 267 20.58 5.99 -8.71
C THR A 267 20.28 4.54 -8.30
N ALA A 268 19.80 4.31 -7.08
CA ALA A 268 19.37 2.99 -6.62
C ALA A 268 18.20 2.44 -7.48
N GLN A 269 18.29 1.18 -7.89
CA GLN A 269 17.25 0.55 -8.70
C GLN A 269 16.02 0.12 -7.87
N SER A 270 16.17 0.00 -6.56
CA SER A 270 15.19 -0.65 -5.67
C SER A 270 15.22 -0.06 -4.25
N LEU A 271 14.08 -0.14 -3.55
CA LEU A 271 13.98 0.14 -2.11
C LEU A 271 14.81 -0.82 -1.25
N ALA A 272 15.18 -1.99 -1.76
CA ALA A 272 16.10 -2.91 -1.09
C ALA A 272 17.58 -2.54 -1.26
N SER A 273 17.89 -1.48 -2.01
CA SER A 273 19.27 -1.00 -2.12
C SER A 273 19.78 -0.54 -0.77
N LYS A 274 21.02 -0.96 -0.43
CA LYS A 274 21.71 -0.54 0.79
C LYS A 274 21.78 0.99 0.92
N ARG A 275 21.97 1.72 -0.20
CA ARG A 275 22.08 3.19 -0.19
C ARG A 275 20.81 3.86 0.36
N VAL A 276 19.65 3.38 -0.10
CA VAL A 276 18.34 3.93 0.27
C VAL A 276 18.02 3.55 1.71
N LEU A 277 18.32 2.31 2.09
CA LEU A 277 18.14 1.84 3.46
C LEU A 277 18.99 2.65 4.44
N TRP A 278 20.27 2.88 4.13
CA TRP A 278 21.15 3.74 4.93
C TRP A 278 20.66 5.18 4.97
N ALA A 279 20.21 5.75 3.85
CA ALA A 279 19.64 7.10 3.83
C ALA A 279 18.39 7.21 4.73
N SER A 280 17.50 6.22 4.70
CA SER A 280 16.32 6.18 5.57
C SER A 280 16.69 6.01 7.05
N TRP A 281 17.70 5.19 7.38
CA TRP A 281 18.25 5.09 8.74
C TRP A 281 18.85 6.41 9.22
N LEU A 282 19.68 7.05 8.40
CA LEU A 282 20.29 8.34 8.72
C LEU A 282 19.24 9.44 8.84
N SER A 283 18.18 9.42 8.03
CA SER A 283 17.05 10.35 8.15
C SER A 283 16.36 10.21 9.52
N ILE A 284 16.09 8.98 9.97
CA ILE A 284 15.49 8.74 11.31
C ILE A 284 16.46 9.12 12.43
N LEU A 285 17.75 8.78 12.30
CA LEU A 285 18.76 9.15 13.30
C LEU A 285 18.89 10.67 13.41
N SER A 286 18.95 11.38 12.27
CA SER A 286 18.96 12.84 12.20
C SER A 286 17.72 13.44 12.88
N PHE A 287 16.55 12.84 12.66
CA PHE A 287 15.32 13.25 13.34
C PHE A 287 15.40 13.04 14.86
N LEU A 288 15.93 11.91 15.34
CA LEU A 288 16.04 11.66 16.79
C LEU A 288 17.01 12.61 17.48
N VAL A 289 18.11 12.97 16.81
CA VAL A 289 19.04 13.99 17.30
C VAL A 289 18.38 15.37 17.29
N TRP A 290 17.68 15.73 16.20
CA TRP A 290 16.88 16.96 16.13
C TRP A 290 15.86 17.03 17.27
N TYR A 291 15.12 15.96 17.48
CA TYR A 291 14.12 15.83 18.54
C TYR A 291 14.73 15.99 19.93
N SER A 292 15.90 15.41 20.17
CA SER A 292 16.65 15.58 21.41
C SER A 292 17.08 17.04 21.62
N CYS A 293 17.51 17.73 20.55
CA CYS A 293 17.79 19.17 20.58
C CYS A 293 16.54 20.00 20.87
N VAL A 294 15.37 19.62 20.34
CA VAL A 294 14.09 20.28 20.64
C VAL A 294 13.73 20.14 22.11
N ILE A 295 13.81 18.93 22.67
CA ILE A 295 13.57 18.69 24.10
C ILE A 295 14.53 19.52 24.95
N TYR A 296 15.82 19.53 24.61
CA TYR A 296 16.83 20.31 25.32
C TYR A 296 16.55 21.82 25.24
N ALA A 297 16.21 22.33 24.06
CA ALA A 297 15.87 23.74 23.86
C ALA A 297 14.60 24.14 24.64
N HIS A 298 13.58 23.28 24.64
CA HIS A 298 12.37 23.47 25.43
C HIS A 298 12.66 23.48 26.94
N ALA A 299 13.45 22.51 27.44
CA ALA A 299 13.84 22.45 28.85
C ALA A 299 14.63 23.68 29.32
N LYS A 300 15.34 24.36 28.41
CA LYS A 300 16.03 25.63 28.69
C LYS A 300 15.18 26.88 28.45
N GLY A 301 13.94 26.74 27.98
CA GLY A 301 13.09 27.86 27.59
C GLY A 301 13.63 28.67 26.40
N LYS A 302 14.46 28.03 25.55
CA LYS A 302 15.15 28.67 24.42
C LYS A 302 14.69 28.13 23.06
N LEU A 303 13.49 27.58 22.99
CA LEU A 303 12.97 27.01 21.76
C LEU A 303 12.78 28.12 20.72
N PRO A 304 13.43 28.04 19.54
CA PRO A 304 13.29 29.07 18.52
C PRO A 304 11.87 29.07 18.00
N HIS A 305 11.29 30.27 17.93
CA HIS A 305 10.00 30.47 17.31
C HIS A 305 10.22 30.75 15.82
N GLU A 306 10.23 29.68 15.03
CA GLU A 306 10.24 29.79 13.58
C GLU A 306 8.78 29.85 13.12
N GLY A 307 8.43 30.90 12.38
CA GLY A 307 7.09 31.05 11.82
C GLY A 307 6.69 29.79 11.06
N GLY A 308 5.49 29.28 11.34
CA GLY A 308 5.00 28.06 10.72
C GLY A 308 4.90 28.18 9.19
N TRP A 309 4.70 27.03 8.55
CA TRP A 309 4.62 26.89 7.09
C TRP A 309 3.54 27.76 6.42
N PHE A 310 2.56 28.20 7.21
CA PHE A 310 1.55 29.16 6.81
C PHE A 310 1.84 30.45 7.57
N SER A 311 2.22 31.51 6.85
CA SER A 311 2.58 32.82 7.41
C SER A 311 1.43 33.56 8.10
N THR A 312 0.26 32.95 8.18
CA THR A 312 -0.94 33.47 8.83
C THR A 312 -0.97 33.11 10.31
N GLN A 313 -1.80 33.81 11.08
CA GLN A 313 -1.97 33.54 12.50
C GLN A 313 -2.27 32.04 12.73
N PRO A 314 -1.62 31.39 13.70
CA PRO A 314 -1.75 29.96 13.89
C PRO A 314 -3.21 29.60 14.19
N SER A 315 -3.85 28.93 13.24
CA SER A 315 -5.21 28.42 13.43
C SER A 315 -5.16 27.03 14.06
N SER A 316 -6.13 26.73 14.94
CA SER A 316 -6.26 25.39 15.51
C SER A 316 -6.38 24.30 14.44
N TRP A 317 -7.00 24.62 13.31
CA TRP A 317 -7.17 23.71 12.19
C TRP A 317 -5.86 23.41 11.47
N GLN A 318 -4.99 24.40 11.27
CA GLN A 318 -3.66 24.19 10.70
C GLN A 318 -2.87 23.17 11.53
N ALA A 319 -2.91 23.27 12.86
CA ALA A 319 -2.29 22.29 13.73
C ALA A 319 -2.85 20.88 13.52
N ILE A 320 -4.19 20.74 13.45
CA ILE A 320 -4.85 19.46 13.22
C ILE A 320 -4.45 18.89 11.85
N PHE A 321 -4.43 19.69 10.79
CA PHE A 321 -4.00 19.24 9.46
C PHE A 321 -2.53 18.84 9.43
N MET A 322 -1.66 19.56 10.14
CA MET A 322 -0.24 19.20 10.21
C MET A 322 0.01 17.94 11.02
N ILE A 323 -0.74 17.72 12.10
CA ILE A 323 -0.76 16.44 12.81
C ILE A 323 -1.30 15.32 11.89
N ALA A 324 -2.36 15.60 11.12
CA ALA A 324 -2.93 14.61 10.19
C ALA A 324 -1.95 14.26 9.08
N PHE A 325 -1.23 15.27 8.58
CA PHE A 325 -0.17 15.15 7.59
C PHE A 325 1.03 14.40 8.14
N ALA A 326 1.40 14.60 9.41
CA ALA A 326 2.42 13.82 10.10
C ALA A 326 2.07 12.32 10.15
N PHE A 327 0.78 11.97 10.16
CA PHE A 327 0.32 10.56 10.08
C PHE A 327 -0.02 10.08 8.65
N THR A 328 0.46 10.76 7.60
CA THR A 328 0.27 10.30 6.21
C THR A 328 1.26 9.22 5.79
N THR A 329 0.82 8.32 4.89
CA THR A 329 1.62 7.16 4.48
C THR A 329 1.35 6.81 3.02
N THR A 330 2.40 6.61 2.23
CA THR A 330 2.30 6.51 0.75
C THR A 330 2.68 5.14 0.18
N SER A 331 3.01 4.13 1.00
CA SER A 331 3.59 2.86 0.51
C SER A 331 3.22 1.62 1.32
N THR A 332 1.99 1.51 1.82
CA THR A 332 1.53 0.36 2.61
C THR A 332 1.53 -0.95 1.80
N LEU A 333 0.90 -0.95 0.62
CA LEU A 333 0.75 -2.13 -0.23
C LEU A 333 2.10 -2.70 -0.75
N PRO A 334 3.03 -1.89 -1.30
CA PRO A 334 4.31 -2.41 -1.76
C PRO A 334 5.17 -3.00 -0.63
N LEU A 335 5.11 -2.41 0.57
CA LEU A 335 5.83 -2.92 1.74
C LEU A 335 5.24 -4.27 2.21
N TYR A 336 3.92 -4.40 2.20
CA TYR A 336 3.26 -5.67 2.46
C TYR A 336 3.64 -6.75 1.43
N ALA A 337 3.64 -6.39 0.15
CA ALA A 337 4.08 -7.27 -0.94
C ALA A 337 5.52 -7.77 -0.73
N SER A 338 6.41 -6.85 -0.35
CA SER A 338 7.82 -7.14 -0.09
C SER A 338 8.01 -8.10 1.10
N LEU A 339 7.26 -7.92 2.20
CA LEU A 339 7.29 -8.83 3.35
C LEU A 339 6.93 -10.26 2.93
N LYS A 340 5.90 -10.39 2.09
CA LYS A 340 5.38 -11.67 1.61
C LYS A 340 6.26 -12.31 0.52
N SER A 341 7.09 -11.53 -0.17
CA SER A 341 8.02 -12.03 -1.19
C SER A 341 9.19 -12.84 -0.57
N GLY A 342 9.67 -12.44 0.62
CA GLY A 342 10.87 -13.02 1.25
C GLY A 342 10.75 -14.41 1.84
N THR A 343 9.54 -14.94 1.96
CA THR A 343 9.25 -16.20 2.68
C THR A 343 9.47 -17.46 1.86
N ASN A 344 9.53 -17.38 0.54
CA ASN A 344 9.39 -18.54 -0.33
C ASN A 344 10.70 -19.31 -0.60
N LYS A 345 11.78 -19.08 0.16
CA LYS A 345 13.09 -19.70 -0.12
C LYS A 345 13.32 -21.07 0.51
N LEU A 346 12.48 -21.53 1.43
CA LEU A 346 12.51 -22.92 1.86
C LEU A 346 11.11 -23.49 1.76
N ILE A 347 10.98 -24.54 0.97
CA ILE A 347 9.83 -25.45 0.96
C ILE A 347 9.85 -26.17 2.31
N SER A 348 9.52 -25.45 3.37
CA SER A 348 9.23 -26.04 4.66
C SER A 348 7.72 -26.16 4.73
N THR A 349 7.25 -27.40 4.82
CA THR A 349 5.83 -27.75 5.03
C THR A 349 5.33 -27.32 6.41
N ALA A 350 6.22 -26.87 7.30
CA ALA A 350 5.85 -26.34 8.60
C ALA A 350 5.15 -24.97 8.46
N LYS A 351 3.87 -24.93 8.81
CA LYS A 351 3.06 -23.71 8.93
C LYS A 351 3.77 -22.73 9.88
N THR A 352 4.36 -21.65 9.36
CA THR A 352 4.88 -20.57 10.24
C THR A 352 3.88 -19.41 10.32
N PRO A 353 3.53 -18.90 11.52
CA PRO A 353 2.45 -17.93 11.76
C PRO A 353 2.82 -16.49 11.36
N ARG A 354 3.17 -16.28 10.08
CA ARG A 354 3.87 -15.06 9.63
C ARG A 354 2.96 -13.90 9.20
N SER A 355 1.67 -14.14 8.95
CA SER A 355 0.67 -13.10 8.60
C SER A 355 0.48 -12.06 9.71
N ARG A 356 0.58 -12.49 10.99
CA ARG A 356 0.48 -11.62 12.18
C ARG A 356 1.55 -10.53 12.21
N SER A 357 2.69 -10.73 11.55
CA SER A 357 3.83 -9.80 11.61
C SER A 357 3.54 -8.43 10.98
N PHE A 358 2.86 -8.33 9.83
CA PHE A 358 2.64 -7.02 9.19
C PHE A 358 1.72 -6.12 10.01
N ARG A 359 0.64 -6.69 10.57
CA ARG A 359 -0.29 -5.94 11.43
C ARG A 359 0.43 -5.41 12.67
N ILE A 360 1.25 -6.23 13.30
CA ILE A 360 2.06 -5.83 14.47
C ILE A 360 3.08 -4.76 14.08
N LEU A 361 3.81 -4.93 12.97
CA LEU A 361 4.77 -3.94 12.46
C LEU A 361 4.10 -2.59 12.17
N SER A 362 2.92 -2.62 11.55
CA SER A 362 2.13 -1.42 11.28
C SER A 362 1.70 -0.72 12.57
N LEU A 363 1.11 -1.46 13.52
CA LEU A 363 0.67 -0.92 14.81
C LEU A 363 1.84 -0.38 15.64
N LEU A 364 2.96 -1.11 15.65
CA LEU A 364 4.18 -0.69 16.34
C LEU A 364 4.74 0.60 15.75
N SER A 365 4.77 0.73 14.42
CA SER A 365 5.24 1.96 13.77
C SER A 365 4.33 3.17 14.07
N THR A 366 3.00 2.98 14.08
CA THR A 366 2.06 4.04 14.45
C THR A 366 2.21 4.43 15.92
N PHE A 367 2.33 3.44 16.81
CA PHE A 367 2.53 3.67 18.23
C PHE A 367 3.82 4.44 18.51
N LEU A 368 4.93 4.00 17.90
CA LEU A 368 6.23 4.67 18.05
C LEU A 368 6.20 6.09 17.49
N ALA A 369 5.53 6.32 16.36
CA ALA A 369 5.33 7.66 15.83
C ALA A 369 4.50 8.53 16.80
N THR A 370 3.38 8.03 17.31
CA THR A 370 2.57 8.76 18.30
C THR A 370 3.38 9.09 19.55
N ALA A 371 4.19 8.16 20.06
CA ALA A 371 5.04 8.39 21.22
C ALA A 371 6.09 9.49 20.97
N LEU A 372 6.68 9.54 19.77
CA LEU A 372 7.66 10.58 19.40
C LEU A 372 7.01 11.94 19.13
N ILE A 373 5.82 11.98 18.53
CA ILE A 373 5.11 13.23 18.21
C ILE A 373 4.44 13.83 19.46
N LEU A 374 4.04 13.00 20.44
CA LEU A 374 3.31 13.45 21.63
C LEU A 374 4.02 14.59 22.38
N PRO A 375 5.33 14.51 22.72
CA PRO A 375 6.01 15.63 23.38
C PRO A 375 6.06 16.90 22.53
N LEU A 376 6.17 16.80 21.20
CA LEU A 376 6.17 17.97 20.32
C LEU A 376 4.83 18.72 20.39
N VAL A 377 3.72 17.98 20.43
CA VAL A 377 2.38 18.57 20.60
C VAL A 377 2.23 19.23 21.97
N ILE A 378 2.75 18.60 23.04
CA ILE A 378 2.71 19.16 24.38
C ILE A 378 3.53 20.46 24.47
N PHE A 379 4.71 20.51 23.83
CA PHE A 379 5.59 21.69 23.80
C PHE A 379 4.97 22.86 23.02
N ALA A 380 4.20 22.57 21.97
CA ALA A 380 3.54 23.60 21.17
C ALA A 380 2.27 24.19 21.84
N ALA A 381 1.64 23.44 22.75
CA ALA A 381 0.36 23.79 23.34
C ALA A 381 0.46 24.86 24.45
N LYS A 382 -0.56 25.73 24.55
CA LYS A 382 -0.73 26.62 25.71
C LYS A 382 -1.15 25.81 26.95
N PRO A 383 -0.63 26.10 28.17
CA PRO A 383 0.23 27.23 28.55
C PRO A 383 1.74 26.90 28.57
N ASN A 384 2.18 25.79 27.98
CA ASN A 384 3.58 25.32 28.10
C ASN A 384 4.59 26.19 27.33
N ILE A 385 4.10 27.17 26.56
CA ILE A 385 4.92 28.15 25.88
C ILE A 385 5.57 29.07 26.94
N PRO A 386 6.90 29.17 27.01
CA PRO A 386 7.60 29.96 28.02
C PRO A 386 7.11 31.42 28.08
N ALA A 387 6.81 31.92 29.27
CA ALA A 387 6.20 33.23 29.54
C ALA A 387 7.07 34.45 29.19
N SER A 388 8.25 34.28 28.59
CA SER A 388 9.09 35.40 28.11
C SER A 388 8.44 36.23 26.97
N ARG A 389 7.17 35.97 26.67
CA ARG A 389 6.39 36.48 25.54
C ARG A 389 5.41 37.60 25.92
N ASP A 390 5.06 37.75 27.20
CA ASP A 390 4.02 38.71 27.61
C ASP A 390 4.57 40.14 27.77
N ILE A 391 5.52 40.56 26.92
CA ILE A 391 5.87 41.98 26.83
C ILE A 391 4.75 42.67 26.06
N PRO A 392 3.97 43.57 26.69
CA PRO A 392 2.80 44.17 26.07
C PRO A 392 3.20 44.99 24.83
N PRO A 393 2.40 44.94 23.74
CA PRO A 393 2.71 45.58 22.46
C PRO A 393 2.72 47.13 22.49
N SER A 394 2.52 47.77 23.65
CA SER A 394 2.36 49.22 23.79
C SER A 394 3.66 50.03 23.92
N SER A 395 4.84 49.42 23.80
CA SER A 395 6.13 50.13 23.80
C SER A 395 6.93 49.89 22.51
N GLN A 396 6.34 50.22 21.36
CA GLN A 396 7.01 50.29 20.05
C GLN A 396 7.94 51.51 19.91
N ALA A 397 8.83 51.76 20.87
CA ALA A 397 9.97 52.64 20.66
C ALA A 397 11.11 51.81 20.05
N VAL A 398 11.27 51.92 18.73
CA VAL A 398 12.36 51.41 17.86
C VAL A 398 13.27 50.36 18.52
N PRO A 399 12.96 49.05 18.38
CA PRO A 399 13.80 48.01 18.93
C PRO A 399 15.10 47.92 18.12
N LYS A 400 16.21 48.36 18.71
CA LYS A 400 17.52 47.77 18.39
C LYS A 400 17.36 46.26 18.58
N PHE A 401 17.41 45.49 17.48
CA PHE A 401 17.27 44.03 17.48
C PHE A 401 17.96 43.43 18.70
N PRO A 402 17.21 42.97 19.73
CA PRO A 402 17.83 42.33 20.87
C PRO A 402 18.56 41.10 20.35
N LYS A 403 19.88 41.10 20.54
CA LYS A 403 20.78 40.01 20.17
C LYS A 403 20.15 38.72 20.74
N PRO A 404 19.78 37.74 19.90
CA PRO A 404 19.07 36.55 20.37
C PRO A 404 19.92 35.86 21.44
N SER A 405 19.40 35.75 22.66
CA SER A 405 20.05 35.10 23.81
C SER A 405 19.96 33.57 23.75
N SER A 406 19.33 33.03 22.68
CA SER A 406 19.46 31.63 22.33
C SER A 406 20.88 31.36 21.84
N PRO A 407 21.56 30.32 22.37
CA PRO A 407 22.89 29.97 21.91
C PRO A 407 22.79 29.63 20.43
N GLU A 408 23.46 30.41 19.59
CA GLU A 408 23.45 30.32 18.12
C GLU A 408 23.66 28.87 17.63
N GLY A 409 24.48 28.11 18.37
CA GLY A 409 24.72 26.70 18.11
C GLY A 409 23.48 25.79 18.14
N ILE A 410 22.50 26.03 19.02
CA ILE A 410 21.27 25.21 19.06
C ILE A 410 20.43 25.46 17.80
N ARG A 411 20.31 26.72 17.38
CA ARG A 411 19.56 27.06 16.17
C ARG A 411 20.21 26.46 14.93
N ILE A 412 21.53 26.57 14.81
CA ILE A 412 22.30 25.93 13.73
C ILE A 412 22.08 24.42 13.73
N ALA A 413 22.13 23.78 14.91
CA ALA A 413 21.91 22.34 15.04
C ALA A 413 20.49 21.94 14.61
N LEU A 414 19.46 22.65 15.07
CA LEU A 414 18.06 22.36 14.72
C LEU A 414 17.82 22.48 13.21
N ALA A 415 18.26 23.58 12.61
CA ALA A 415 18.09 23.84 11.17
C ALA A 415 18.91 22.88 10.29
N SER A 416 20.13 22.52 10.70
CA SER A 416 20.95 21.54 9.96
C SER A 416 20.39 20.12 10.06
N LEU A 417 19.89 19.71 11.22
CA LEU A 417 19.32 18.37 11.43
C LEU A 417 17.93 18.23 10.79
N SER A 418 17.11 19.27 10.78
CA SER A 418 15.83 19.27 10.03
C SER A 418 16.09 19.18 8.53
N SER A 419 17.04 19.97 8.01
CA SER A 419 17.49 19.94 6.62
C SER A 419 18.00 18.56 6.23
N ALA A 420 18.90 17.96 7.02
CA ALA A 420 19.43 16.63 6.78
C ALA A 420 18.33 15.55 6.79
N THR A 421 17.40 15.62 7.75
CA THR A 421 16.27 14.68 7.87
C THR A 421 15.43 14.65 6.58
N LEU A 422 15.09 15.83 6.06
CA LEU A 422 14.29 15.99 4.84
C LEU A 422 15.06 15.63 3.58
N LEU A 423 16.32 16.08 3.47
CA LEU A 423 17.19 15.80 2.32
C LEU A 423 17.40 14.29 2.14
N LEU A 424 17.67 13.56 3.24
CA LEU A 424 17.84 12.11 3.24
C LEU A 424 16.53 11.34 2.97
N ALA A 425 15.38 12.00 3.09
CA ALA A 425 14.08 11.43 2.78
C ALA A 425 13.70 11.51 1.28
N VAL A 426 14.29 12.45 0.53
CA VAL A 426 14.00 12.68 -0.90
C VAL A 426 14.22 11.42 -1.77
N PRO A 427 15.31 10.64 -1.60
CA PRO A 427 15.54 9.45 -2.43
C PRO A 427 14.41 8.43 -2.33
N GLN A 428 13.83 8.24 -1.14
CA GLN A 428 12.70 7.33 -0.95
C GLN A 428 11.48 7.80 -1.75
N ALA A 429 11.15 9.10 -1.71
CA ALA A 429 10.03 9.67 -2.45
C ALA A 429 10.21 9.55 -3.97
N ILE A 430 11.42 9.80 -4.47
CA ILE A 430 11.75 9.64 -5.90
C ILE A 430 11.66 8.17 -6.33
N LEU A 431 12.09 7.24 -5.48
CA LEU A 431 12.05 5.81 -5.81
C LEU A 431 10.63 5.26 -5.81
N THR A 432 9.69 5.83 -5.08
CA THR A 432 8.28 5.41 -5.13
C THR A 432 7.52 5.98 -6.33
N VAL A 433 8.15 6.80 -7.17
CA VAL A 433 7.56 7.28 -8.43
C VAL A 433 7.46 6.12 -9.43
N PRO A 434 6.24 5.72 -9.84
CA PRO A 434 6.09 4.69 -10.87
C PRO A 434 6.57 5.21 -12.24
N ALA A 435 7.07 4.32 -13.09
CA ALA A 435 7.42 4.68 -14.45
C ALA A 435 6.17 5.11 -15.23
N ILE A 436 6.20 6.34 -15.75
CA ILE A 436 5.09 6.93 -16.51
C ILE A 436 5.22 6.47 -17.97
N PRO A 437 4.21 5.79 -18.54
CA PRO A 437 4.20 5.50 -19.96
C PRO A 437 3.91 6.80 -20.73
N LEU A 438 4.92 7.40 -21.36
CA LEU A 438 4.70 8.52 -22.27
C LEU A 438 4.55 7.99 -23.70
N ARG A 439 3.52 8.45 -24.41
CA ARG A 439 3.39 8.22 -25.84
C ARG A 439 4.20 9.30 -26.57
N LEU A 440 5.47 9.01 -26.88
CA LEU A 440 6.27 9.90 -27.72
C LEU A 440 5.96 9.61 -29.20
N GLY A 441 4.98 10.32 -29.77
CA GLY A 441 4.75 10.39 -31.22
C GLY A 441 4.28 9.08 -31.90
N LEU A 442 3.86 9.21 -33.16
CA LEU A 442 3.17 8.23 -34.03
C LEU A 442 3.47 6.75 -33.72
N GLY A 443 2.62 6.13 -32.88
CA GLY A 443 2.46 4.67 -32.79
C GLY A 443 3.37 3.91 -31.82
N ARG A 444 4.51 4.44 -31.35
CA ARG A 444 5.44 3.66 -30.50
C ARG A 444 5.31 4.02 -29.02
N THR A 445 4.72 3.12 -28.24
CA THR A 445 4.65 3.28 -26.77
C THR A 445 6.01 2.96 -26.15
N GLY A 446 6.89 3.95 -26.03
CA GLY A 446 8.13 3.86 -25.28
C GLY A 446 7.90 4.11 -23.79
N ASN A 447 8.45 3.26 -22.91
CA ASN A 447 8.50 3.60 -21.49
C ASN A 447 9.67 4.55 -21.25
N VAL A 448 9.41 5.72 -20.67
CA VAL A 448 10.49 6.62 -20.25
C VAL A 448 11.30 5.90 -19.17
N PRO A 449 12.63 5.84 -19.29
CA PRO A 449 13.45 5.22 -18.26
C PRO A 449 13.24 5.97 -16.95
N ARG A 450 13.04 5.24 -15.86
CA ARG A 450 12.84 5.80 -14.52
C ARG A 450 13.92 6.80 -14.13
N THR A 451 15.15 6.58 -14.58
CA THR A 451 16.29 7.48 -14.37
C THR A 451 16.04 8.88 -14.93
N LEU A 452 15.44 9.00 -16.11
CA LEU A 452 15.11 10.28 -16.72
C LEU A 452 13.99 10.99 -15.95
N THR A 453 12.95 10.27 -15.53
CA THR A 453 11.90 10.84 -14.67
C THR A 453 12.47 11.32 -13.34
N SER A 454 13.35 10.54 -12.71
CA SER A 454 14.05 10.95 -11.49
C SER A 454 14.93 12.18 -11.71
N LEU A 455 15.70 12.24 -12.79
CA LEU A 455 16.50 13.41 -13.16
C LEU A 455 15.65 14.65 -13.37
N LEU A 456 14.51 14.51 -14.06
CA LEU A 456 13.57 15.62 -14.28
C LEU A 456 12.99 16.13 -12.96
N ILE A 457 12.59 15.24 -12.05
CA ILE A 457 12.08 15.62 -10.73
C ILE A 457 13.16 16.33 -9.91
N ILE A 458 14.39 15.80 -9.89
CA ILE A 458 15.51 16.44 -9.18
C ILE A 458 15.79 17.80 -9.77
N PHE A 459 15.88 17.91 -11.11
CA PHE A 459 16.10 19.18 -11.80
C PHE A 459 15.00 20.19 -11.48
N LEU A 460 13.73 19.79 -11.57
CA LEU A 460 12.58 20.64 -11.25
C LEU A 460 12.60 21.07 -9.78
N ALA A 461 12.82 20.13 -8.86
CA ALA A 461 12.92 20.41 -7.42
C ALA A 461 14.07 21.38 -7.11
N THR A 462 15.21 21.22 -7.77
CA THR A 462 16.37 22.12 -7.66
C THR A 462 15.96 23.49 -8.17
N LEU A 463 15.46 23.60 -9.40
CA LEU A 463 15.08 24.86 -10.02
C LEU A 463 14.08 25.64 -9.16
N LEU A 464 13.03 24.99 -8.66
CA LEU A 464 12.04 25.62 -7.78
C LEU A 464 12.64 26.04 -6.43
N SER A 465 13.61 25.30 -5.90
CA SER A 465 14.21 25.60 -4.61
C SER A 465 15.12 26.85 -4.62
N PHE A 466 15.67 27.23 -5.77
CA PHE A 466 16.70 28.30 -5.83
C PHE A 466 16.20 29.64 -6.36
N ILE A 467 15.05 29.69 -7.01
CA ILE A 467 14.50 30.97 -7.48
C ILE A 467 13.86 31.68 -6.27
N ARG A 468 14.61 32.58 -5.63
CA ARG A 468 14.10 33.48 -4.56
C ARG A 468 13.31 34.64 -5.15
N SER A 469 12.30 34.32 -5.95
CA SER A 469 11.34 35.32 -6.41
C SER A 469 10.19 35.37 -5.41
N SER A 470 9.68 36.57 -5.11
CA SER A 470 8.40 36.72 -4.40
C SER A 470 7.30 35.89 -5.07
N PHE A 471 7.37 35.75 -6.40
CA PHE A 471 6.52 34.86 -7.19
C PHE A 471 6.58 33.40 -6.75
N ILE A 472 7.77 32.89 -6.41
CA ILE A 472 7.97 31.49 -6.00
C ILE A 472 7.33 31.24 -4.64
N ALA A 473 7.42 32.19 -3.70
CA ALA A 473 6.72 32.08 -2.42
C ALA A 473 5.20 31.95 -2.63
N HIS A 474 4.63 32.74 -3.55
CA HIS A 474 3.21 32.63 -3.92
C HIS A 474 2.87 31.32 -4.63
N LEU A 475 3.81 30.69 -5.35
CA LEU A 475 3.61 29.40 -6.00
C LEU A 475 3.73 28.22 -5.02
N PHE A 476 4.61 28.31 -4.01
CA PHE A 476 4.83 27.22 -3.06
C PHE A 476 3.68 27.03 -2.07
N THR A 477 3.01 28.11 -1.66
CA THR A 477 1.83 28.01 -0.78
C THR A 477 0.74 27.08 -1.36
N PRO A 478 0.22 27.29 -2.59
CA PRO A 478 -0.76 26.38 -3.17
C PRO A 478 -0.17 24.99 -3.45
N LEU A 479 1.13 24.88 -3.75
CA LEU A 479 1.79 23.59 -3.92
C LEU A 479 1.79 22.76 -2.63
N ASN A 480 2.10 23.39 -1.50
CA ASN A 480 2.08 22.78 -0.17
C ASN A 480 0.66 22.40 0.23
N ILE A 481 -0.32 23.27 -0.01
CA ILE A 481 -1.74 22.96 0.21
C ILE A 481 -2.14 21.74 -0.63
N ALA A 482 -1.82 21.74 -1.93
CA ALA A 482 -2.14 20.63 -2.82
C ALA A 482 -1.47 19.32 -2.35
N LEU A 483 -0.20 19.39 -1.92
CA LEU A 483 0.50 18.24 -1.37
C LEU A 483 -0.20 17.69 -0.12
N VAL A 484 -0.54 18.55 0.84
CA VAL A 484 -1.25 18.15 2.06
C VAL A 484 -2.61 17.53 1.71
N VAL A 485 -3.40 18.17 0.85
CA VAL A 485 -4.70 17.65 0.42
C VAL A 485 -4.55 16.29 -0.26
N PHE A 486 -3.67 16.14 -1.25
CA PHE A 486 -3.52 14.86 -1.96
C PHE A 486 -2.99 13.74 -1.06
N THR A 487 -2.06 14.03 -0.15
CA THR A 487 -1.53 13.03 0.78
C THR A 487 -2.55 12.62 1.83
N LEU A 488 -3.37 13.55 2.34
CA LEU A 488 -4.49 13.26 3.22
C LEU A 488 -5.57 12.43 2.52
N LEU A 489 -5.98 12.81 1.30
CA LEU A 489 -6.95 12.04 0.51
C LEU A 489 -6.42 10.63 0.19
N SER A 490 -5.17 10.51 -0.23
CA SER A 490 -4.56 9.21 -0.53
C SER A 490 -4.40 8.33 0.71
N THR A 491 -4.14 8.91 1.87
CA THR A 491 -3.95 8.14 3.11
C THR A 491 -5.30 7.77 3.72
N TYR A 492 -6.20 8.71 3.95
CA TYR A 492 -7.38 8.46 4.77
C TYR A 492 -8.64 8.15 3.96
N PHE A 493 -8.90 8.91 2.89
CA PHE A 493 -10.13 8.77 2.11
C PHE A 493 -10.09 7.57 1.18
N LEU A 494 -8.99 7.42 0.43
CA LEU A 494 -8.89 6.46 -0.65
C LEU A 494 -9.06 4.97 -0.25
N PRO A 495 -8.39 4.44 0.79
CA PRO A 495 -8.60 3.05 1.21
C PRO A 495 -10.04 2.79 1.67
N ALA A 496 -10.64 3.72 2.40
CA ALA A 496 -12.02 3.60 2.87
C ALA A 496 -13.01 3.62 1.69
N PHE A 497 -12.81 4.53 0.73
CA PHE A 497 -13.61 4.58 -0.49
C PHE A 497 -13.50 3.30 -1.33
N LEU A 498 -12.29 2.77 -1.50
CA LEU A 498 -12.08 1.51 -2.22
C LEU A 498 -12.69 0.32 -1.49
N HIS A 499 -12.56 0.26 -0.16
CA HIS A 499 -13.19 -0.75 0.68
C HIS A 499 -14.71 -0.75 0.49
N ILE A 500 -15.36 0.40 0.66
CA ILE A 500 -16.80 0.58 0.43
C ILE A 500 -17.17 0.18 -1.00
N SER A 501 -16.42 0.65 -2.00
CA SER A 501 -16.72 0.37 -3.40
C SER A 501 -16.65 -1.12 -3.72
N VAL A 502 -15.63 -1.82 -3.21
CA VAL A 502 -15.46 -3.26 -3.41
C VAL A 502 -16.55 -4.04 -2.67
N HIS A 503 -16.89 -3.65 -1.45
CA HIS A 503 -17.84 -4.39 -0.62
C HIS A 503 -19.30 -4.16 -1.00
N PHE A 504 -19.71 -2.92 -1.29
CA PHE A 504 -21.09 -2.60 -1.61
C PHE A 504 -21.45 -2.94 -3.06
N PHE A 505 -20.61 -2.57 -4.04
CA PHE A 505 -20.99 -2.72 -5.45
C PHE A 505 -20.71 -4.09 -6.04
N LYS A 506 -19.69 -4.83 -5.56
CA LYS A 506 -19.31 -6.10 -6.20
C LYS A 506 -19.82 -7.35 -5.50
N ARG A 507 -20.00 -7.27 -4.19
CA ARG A 507 -20.55 -8.34 -3.37
C ARG A 507 -21.66 -7.74 -2.52
N PRO A 508 -22.70 -7.14 -3.15
CA PRO A 508 -23.89 -6.74 -2.42
C PRO A 508 -24.33 -7.98 -1.66
N LEU A 509 -24.57 -7.81 -0.36
CA LEU A 509 -24.80 -8.83 0.66
C LEU A 509 -25.61 -10.03 0.16
N ALA A 510 -24.95 -10.90 -0.60
CA ALA A 510 -25.43 -12.21 -0.90
C ALA A 510 -25.03 -13.00 0.34
N ILE A 511 -25.77 -12.73 1.42
CA ILE A 511 -26.17 -13.74 2.39
C ILE A 511 -27.02 -14.71 1.57
N VAL A 512 -26.39 -15.39 0.62
CA VAL A 512 -26.87 -16.64 0.10
C VAL A 512 -26.60 -17.53 1.29
N ILE A 513 -27.57 -17.59 2.20
CA ILE A 513 -27.85 -18.84 2.91
C ILE A 513 -27.68 -19.88 1.80
N PRO A 514 -26.72 -20.82 1.89
CA PRO A 514 -26.65 -21.89 0.94
C PRO A 514 -28.00 -22.60 1.01
N ARG A 515 -28.93 -22.15 0.17
CA ARG A 515 -29.99 -22.95 -0.39
C ARG A 515 -29.26 -23.81 -1.42
N THR A 516 -28.32 -24.61 -0.97
CA THR A 516 -28.32 -25.97 -1.46
C THR A 516 -29.65 -26.50 -0.93
N PRO A 517 -30.72 -26.57 -1.75
CA PRO A 517 -31.74 -27.55 -1.40
C PRO A 517 -30.94 -28.81 -1.16
N LEU A 518 -31.01 -29.34 0.07
CA LEU A 518 -30.51 -30.66 0.35
C LEU A 518 -31.07 -31.50 -0.78
N LEU A 519 -30.20 -31.90 -1.72
CA LEU A 519 -30.39 -33.15 -2.42
C LEU A 519 -30.36 -34.14 -1.26
N GLN A 520 -31.52 -34.31 -0.62
CA GLN A 520 -31.89 -35.56 -0.01
C GLN A 520 -31.64 -36.51 -1.16
N THR A 521 -30.47 -37.13 -1.16
CA THR A 521 -30.30 -38.42 -1.76
C THR A 521 -31.33 -39.24 -1.00
N SER A 522 -32.55 -39.28 -1.53
CA SER A 522 -33.52 -40.29 -1.18
C SER A 522 -32.70 -41.55 -1.32
N SER A 523 -32.31 -42.13 -0.18
CA SER A 523 -31.90 -43.52 -0.13
C SER A 523 -33.14 -44.24 -0.62
N SER A 524 -33.22 -44.40 -1.94
CA SER A 524 -34.10 -45.32 -2.59
C SER A 524 -33.70 -46.65 -1.99
N ASN A 525 -34.40 -47.03 -0.93
CA ASN A 525 -34.57 -48.42 -0.57
C ASN A 525 -35.20 -49.06 -1.80
N GLY A 526 -34.34 -49.48 -2.72
CA GLY A 526 -34.67 -50.44 -3.74
C GLY A 526 -34.87 -51.77 -3.04
N ASN A 527 -35.99 -51.93 -2.34
CA ASN A 527 -36.58 -53.25 -2.19
C ASN A 527 -37.48 -53.43 -3.40
N GLY A 528 -36.88 -54.06 -4.40
CA GLY A 528 -37.53 -54.46 -5.62
C GLY A 528 -38.83 -55.18 -5.34
N ALA A 529 -39.85 -54.79 -6.08
CA ALA A 529 -40.98 -55.64 -6.36
C ALA A 529 -40.45 -56.95 -6.97
N SER A 530 -40.68 -58.07 -6.28
CA SER A 530 -40.88 -59.36 -6.94
C SER A 530 -42.39 -59.61 -6.94
N PRO A 531 -43.09 -59.41 -8.07
CA PRO A 531 -44.48 -59.82 -8.21
C PRO A 531 -44.48 -61.23 -8.80
N ASN A 532 -44.58 -62.26 -7.96
CA ASN A 532 -45.23 -63.53 -8.34
C ASN A 532 -45.39 -64.46 -7.12
N GLY A 533 -46.64 -64.60 -6.68
CA GLY A 533 -47.31 -65.83 -6.24
C GLY A 533 -46.72 -66.65 -5.09
N ASP A 534 -47.33 -66.54 -3.90
CA ASP A 534 -47.96 -67.71 -3.25
C ASP A 534 -48.80 -67.29 -2.01
N PRO A 535 -50.04 -67.80 -1.82
CA PRO A 535 -50.81 -67.60 -0.61
C PRO A 535 -50.62 -68.80 0.35
N GLY A 536 -49.79 -68.63 1.38
CA GLY A 536 -49.64 -69.58 2.49
C GLY A 536 -50.08 -68.97 3.83
N PRO A 537 -51.01 -69.59 4.59
CA PRO A 537 -51.44 -69.10 5.90
C PRO A 537 -50.79 -69.89 7.04
N SER A 538 -49.92 -69.26 7.82
CA SER A 538 -49.50 -69.68 9.18
C SER A 538 -48.49 -68.67 9.70
N SER A 539 -48.87 -67.73 10.58
CA SER A 539 -49.01 -67.88 12.04
C SER A 539 -47.67 -67.83 12.80
N VAL A 540 -47.75 -67.12 13.94
CA VAL A 540 -46.87 -67.19 15.14
C VAL A 540 -45.73 -66.17 15.25
N SER A 541 -46.05 -65.10 15.99
CA SER A 541 -45.38 -64.64 17.23
C SER A 541 -43.86 -64.48 17.27
N GLY A 542 -43.41 -63.22 17.36
CA GLY A 542 -42.02 -62.84 17.65
C GLY A 542 -41.95 -61.43 18.22
N LEU A 543 -42.13 -61.32 19.54
CA LEU A 543 -42.07 -60.10 20.34
C LEU A 543 -40.74 -59.34 20.19
N ALA A 544 -40.87 -58.01 20.06
CA ALA A 544 -40.00 -56.98 20.66
C ALA A 544 -38.47 -57.15 20.56
N SER A 545 -37.86 -56.67 19.47
CA SER A 545 -36.50 -56.09 19.52
C SER A 545 -36.22 -55.28 18.24
N GLY A 546 -35.79 -54.02 18.37
CA GLY A 546 -35.18 -53.29 17.24
C GLY A 546 -35.68 -51.88 16.92
N ALA A 547 -36.29 -51.14 17.86
CA ALA A 547 -36.74 -49.75 17.66
C ALA A 547 -35.71 -48.69 18.12
N LEU A 548 -34.40 -48.91 17.93
CA LEU A 548 -33.32 -48.04 18.47
C LEU A 548 -32.25 -47.60 17.45
N GLY A 549 -32.47 -47.74 16.14
CA GLY A 549 -31.40 -47.54 15.14
C GLY A 549 -31.35 -46.21 14.36
N GLU A 550 -32.44 -45.42 14.32
CA GLU A 550 -32.62 -44.47 13.20
C GLU A 550 -32.45 -42.98 13.55
N THR A 551 -32.24 -42.61 14.82
CA THR A 551 -32.11 -41.20 15.24
C THR A 551 -30.69 -40.63 15.19
N GLN A 552 -29.65 -41.43 14.93
CA GLN A 552 -28.27 -40.97 15.13
C GLN A 552 -27.58 -40.39 13.89
N ARG A 553 -28.07 -40.66 12.67
CA ARG A 553 -27.45 -40.15 11.43
C ARG A 553 -27.77 -38.68 11.09
N GLY A 554 -28.79 -38.08 11.69
CA GLY A 554 -29.14 -36.66 11.48
C GLY A 554 -28.42 -35.66 12.40
N MET A 555 -27.82 -36.13 13.50
CA MET A 555 -27.14 -35.28 14.49
C MET A 555 -25.81 -34.63 14.04
N PRO A 556 -24.91 -35.30 13.27
CA PRO A 556 -23.64 -34.68 12.89
C PRO A 556 -23.82 -33.50 11.93
N ASP A 557 -24.81 -33.55 11.05
CA ASP A 557 -25.13 -32.46 10.12
C ASP A 557 -25.67 -31.22 10.83
N GLU A 558 -26.45 -31.42 11.91
CA GLU A 558 -26.97 -30.29 12.68
C GLU A 558 -25.85 -29.53 13.42
N LEU A 559 -24.87 -30.23 13.98
CA LEU A 559 -23.72 -29.61 14.64
C LEU A 559 -22.85 -28.83 13.64
N LEU A 560 -22.61 -29.39 12.45
CA LEU A 560 -21.90 -28.70 11.38
C LEU A 560 -22.65 -27.45 10.92
N GLN A 561 -23.97 -27.53 10.75
CA GLN A 561 -24.79 -26.39 10.37
C GLN A 561 -24.82 -25.30 11.44
N ARG A 562 -24.89 -25.67 12.73
CA ARG A 562 -24.79 -24.71 13.85
C ARG A 562 -23.42 -24.03 13.87
N LYS A 563 -22.33 -24.77 13.66
CA LYS A 563 -20.96 -24.24 13.56
C LYS A 563 -20.82 -23.29 12.37
N GLU A 564 -21.33 -23.65 11.19
CA GLU A 564 -21.32 -22.80 10.00
C GLU A 564 -22.09 -21.50 10.23
N ARG A 565 -23.31 -21.57 10.78
CA ARG A 565 -24.10 -20.38 11.13
C ARG A 565 -23.38 -19.49 12.14
N ALA A 566 -22.70 -20.08 13.12
CA ALA A 566 -21.91 -19.33 14.11
C ALA A 566 -20.71 -18.61 13.44
N LEU A 567 -19.99 -19.29 12.55
CA LEU A 567 -18.90 -18.71 11.77
C LEU A 567 -19.38 -17.58 10.85
N GLN A 568 -20.48 -17.78 10.13
CA GLN A 568 -21.09 -16.76 9.29
C GLN A 568 -21.50 -15.54 10.11
N LYS A 569 -22.17 -15.73 11.27
CA LYS A 569 -22.53 -14.62 12.18
C LYS A 569 -21.31 -13.85 12.66
N LYS A 570 -20.22 -14.55 13.01
CA LYS A 570 -18.96 -13.94 13.45
C LYS A 570 -18.29 -13.13 12.33
N GLN A 571 -18.17 -13.69 11.13
CA GLN A 571 -17.62 -13.01 9.97
C GLN A 571 -18.46 -11.79 9.57
N PHE A 572 -19.79 -11.91 9.64
CA PHE A 572 -20.72 -10.82 9.36
C PHE A 572 -20.56 -9.66 10.34
N LYS A 573 -20.52 -9.93 11.65
CA LYS A 573 -20.26 -8.90 12.67
C LYS A 573 -18.93 -8.18 12.43
N LYS A 574 -17.86 -8.95 12.17
CA LYS A 574 -16.54 -8.39 11.86
C LYS A 574 -16.60 -7.48 10.64
N ARG A 575 -17.26 -7.92 9.56
CA ARG A 575 -17.44 -7.13 8.34
C ARG A 575 -18.19 -5.82 8.60
N ILE A 576 -19.30 -5.85 9.36
CA ILE A 576 -20.05 -4.65 9.72
C ILE A 576 -19.15 -3.62 10.41
N VAL A 577 -18.32 -4.05 11.35
CA VAL A 577 -17.40 -3.14 12.06
C VAL A 577 -16.44 -2.45 11.08
N TRP A 578 -15.87 -3.18 10.11
CA TRP A 578 -15.00 -2.59 9.09
C TRP A 578 -15.75 -1.65 8.15
N ASP A 579 -16.97 -2.01 7.73
CA ASP A 579 -17.79 -1.20 6.83
C ASP A 579 -18.22 0.11 7.52
N VAL A 580 -18.70 0.04 8.77
CA VAL A 580 -19.04 1.23 9.57
C VAL A 580 -17.81 2.11 9.79
N GLY A 581 -16.66 1.52 10.15
CA GLY A 581 -15.41 2.26 10.32
C GLY A 581 -14.97 2.96 9.04
N ALA A 582 -15.10 2.32 7.88
CA ALA A 582 -14.80 2.93 6.58
C ALA A 582 -15.74 4.10 6.27
N TRP A 583 -17.04 3.97 6.53
CA TRP A 583 -18.00 5.07 6.37
C TRP A 583 -17.71 6.26 7.28
N VAL A 584 -17.44 6.00 8.56
CA VAL A 584 -17.03 7.04 9.52
C VAL A 584 -15.77 7.74 9.04
N GLN A 585 -14.76 7.00 8.57
CA GLN A 585 -13.53 7.59 8.04
C GLN A 585 -13.78 8.46 6.81
N VAL A 586 -14.60 8.02 5.84
CA VAL A 586 -14.97 8.83 4.67
C VAL A 586 -15.68 10.12 5.09
N TRP A 587 -16.63 10.02 6.02
CA TRP A 587 -17.38 11.18 6.52
C TRP A 587 -16.46 12.18 7.22
N LEU A 588 -15.58 11.72 8.11
CA LEU A 588 -14.59 12.56 8.79
C LEU A 588 -13.62 13.23 7.81
N CYS A 589 -13.19 12.51 6.76
CA CYS A 589 -12.35 13.10 5.72
C CYS A 589 -13.09 14.17 4.92
N ALA A 590 -14.34 13.90 4.53
CA ALA A 590 -15.16 14.85 3.79
C ALA A 590 -15.44 16.11 4.61
N ALA A 591 -15.85 15.95 5.88
CA ALA A 591 -16.06 17.06 6.80
C ALA A 591 -14.77 17.88 7.02
N GLY A 592 -13.64 17.19 7.22
CA GLY A 592 -12.33 17.84 7.37
C GLY A 592 -11.93 18.64 6.13
N VAL A 593 -12.13 18.10 4.92
CA VAL A 593 -11.81 18.82 3.67
C VAL A 593 -12.71 20.05 3.50
N VAL A 594 -14.02 19.93 3.74
CA VAL A 594 -14.95 21.06 3.62
C VAL A 594 -14.58 22.17 4.61
N VAL A 595 -14.41 21.83 5.89
CA VAL A 595 -14.06 22.81 6.93
C VAL A 595 -12.68 23.42 6.67
N GLY A 596 -11.70 22.60 6.30
CA GLY A 596 -10.36 23.06 5.98
C GLY A 596 -10.34 24.02 4.80
N PHE A 597 -11.07 23.70 3.73
CA PHE A 597 -11.13 24.56 2.55
C PHE A 597 -11.87 25.88 2.82
N SER A 598 -12.98 25.84 3.56
CA SER A 598 -13.70 27.05 3.95
C SER A 598 -12.84 28.00 4.78
N LEU A 599 -12.03 27.46 5.70
CA LEU A 599 -11.16 28.27 6.54
C LEU A 599 -9.95 28.81 5.79
N LEU A 600 -9.34 27.98 4.95
CA LEU A 600 -8.23 28.39 4.10
C LEU A 600 -8.63 29.48 3.09
N TRP A 601 -9.89 29.46 2.63
CA TRP A 601 -10.42 30.51 1.76
C TRP A 601 -10.76 31.81 2.51
N SER A 602 -11.11 31.71 3.80
CA SER A 602 -11.45 32.87 4.63
C SER A 602 -10.25 33.65 5.17
N SER A 603 -9.05 33.02 5.15
CA SER A 603 -7.78 33.60 5.55
C SER A 603 -7.01 34.14 4.35
#